data_AF-A0A6C0JBF3-F1
#
_entry.id   AF-A0A6C0JBF3-F1
#
_cell.length_a   1.000
_cell.length_b   1.000
_cell.length_c   1.000
_cell.angle_alpha   90.00
_cell.angle_beta   90.00
_cell.angle_gamma   90.00
#
_symmetry.space_group_name_H-M   'P 1'
#
loop_
_entity.id
_entity.type
_entity.pdbx_description
1 polymer ?
#
loop_
_entity_poly.entity_id
_entity_poly.type
_entity_poly.pdbx_seq_one_letter_code
_entity_poly.pdbx_strand_id
1 'polypeptide(L)'
;MLTYKKCLSVATKRNKKETLKLCPRGYCTAKSKYNVYPSAYANGYAVSVCKGTKPDYVGKTYNSYKALGKSKEPVNSDLSRWYKEEWVNVCEKGTGPGGYAVCGSGKGVSHSEKYPYCRPYNKLPGTTVMSVDELTHSELEKMCISKRSIKQGINGKPSRVYIRQQLQKGGGIELITIPHSVKTYAREGLVLKSMGYKGGTETGWNRGKQLSGENIDVASLADMRTWFARHGPDAINNGTSYPGYLKWVDAGSPRTGDNKNDYRGAVSWLLWGGDSAYKWLKTPKIRKLLTDNFPNRKISTKENNLRQ
;
A
#
# COMPACT_ATOMS: atom_id res chain seq x y z
N MET A 1 -1.90 25.34 -12.51
CA MET A 1 -0.69 25.01 -11.71
C MET A 1 -0.31 26.21 -10.84
N LEU A 2 0.39 26.03 -9.70
CA LEU A 2 0.98 27.18 -8.98
C LEU A 2 2.22 27.64 -9.73
N THR A 3 2.31 28.94 -10.07
CA THR A 3 3.54 29.53 -10.62
C THR A 3 4.72 29.26 -9.67
N TYR A 4 5.92 29.01 -10.21
CA TYR A 4 7.09 28.61 -9.40
C TYR A 4 7.37 29.58 -8.24
N LYS A 5 7.25 30.90 -8.49
CA LYS A 5 7.34 31.96 -7.46
C LYS A 5 6.30 31.79 -6.33
N LYS A 6 5.03 31.53 -6.67
CA LYS A 6 3.95 31.28 -5.68
C LYS A 6 4.19 29.98 -4.90
N CYS A 7 4.70 28.94 -5.56
CA CYS A 7 5.13 27.72 -4.87
C CYS A 7 6.22 28.01 -3.84
N LEU A 8 7.29 28.74 -4.22
CA LEU A 8 8.41 29.06 -3.32
C LEU A 8 7.93 29.80 -2.07
N SER A 9 7.11 30.84 -2.22
CA SER A 9 6.55 31.59 -1.08
C SER A 9 5.82 30.68 -0.07
N VAL A 10 4.94 29.80 -0.56
CA VAL A 10 4.20 28.84 0.28
C VAL A 10 5.13 27.78 0.89
N ALA A 11 6.06 27.24 0.11
CA ALA A 11 7.00 26.21 0.57
C ALA A 11 7.98 26.74 1.63
N THR A 12 8.46 27.98 1.49
CA THR A 12 9.31 28.64 2.49
C THR A 12 8.56 28.85 3.81
N LYS A 13 7.31 29.34 3.78
CA LYS A 13 6.47 29.43 4.99
C LYS A 13 6.28 28.08 5.66
N ARG A 14 6.04 27.01 4.89
CA ARG A 14 5.87 25.64 5.39
C ARG A 14 7.15 25.03 5.96
N ASN A 15 8.31 25.32 5.36
CA ASN A 15 9.62 24.84 5.81
C ASN A 15 10.05 25.55 7.11
N LYS A 16 9.80 26.87 7.24
CA LYS A 16 9.98 27.61 8.51
C LYS A 16 9.11 27.05 9.65
N LYS A 17 7.87 26.64 9.35
CA LYS A 17 6.98 25.94 10.32
C LYS A 17 7.27 24.44 10.47
N GLU A 18 8.38 23.94 9.93
CA GLU A 18 8.81 22.52 9.91
C GLU A 18 7.84 21.52 9.23
N THR A 19 6.63 21.93 8.85
CA THR A 19 5.62 21.16 8.07
C THR A 19 6.07 20.73 6.67
N LEU A 20 7.25 21.15 6.22
CA LEU A 20 7.90 20.69 4.98
C LEU A 20 9.36 20.36 5.27
N LYS A 21 9.69 19.05 5.30
CA LYS A 21 11.04 18.55 5.58
C LYS A 21 12.06 18.79 4.45
N LEU A 22 11.61 18.91 3.20
CA LEU A 22 12.46 19.24 2.05
C LEU A 22 12.74 20.74 1.98
N CYS A 23 13.86 21.13 1.37
CA CYS A 23 14.09 22.55 1.08
C CYS A 23 13.03 23.09 0.09
N PRO A 24 12.58 24.34 0.22
CA PRO A 24 11.53 24.92 -0.63
C PRO A 24 11.84 24.83 -2.13
N ARG A 25 13.11 25.06 -2.51
CA ARG A 25 13.59 25.03 -3.90
C ARG A 25 13.45 23.65 -4.55
N GLY A 26 13.93 22.61 -3.88
CA GLY A 26 13.83 21.23 -4.37
C GLY A 26 12.37 20.79 -4.49
N TYR A 27 11.56 21.07 -3.46
CA TYR A 27 10.12 20.79 -3.47
C TYR A 27 9.41 21.43 -4.68
N CYS A 28 9.62 22.73 -4.91
CA CYS A 28 8.98 23.43 -6.01
C CYS A 28 9.51 23.04 -7.39
N THR A 29 10.83 22.79 -7.51
CA THR A 29 11.42 22.34 -8.78
C THR A 29 10.86 20.97 -9.18
N ALA A 30 10.73 20.04 -8.22
CA ALA A 30 10.12 18.75 -8.49
C ALA A 30 8.65 18.89 -8.89
N LYS A 31 7.88 19.78 -8.25
CA LYS A 31 6.48 20.03 -8.62
C LYS A 31 6.28 20.76 -9.96
N SER A 32 7.28 21.46 -10.48
CA SER A 32 7.26 22.01 -11.85
C SER A 32 7.76 21.02 -12.90
N LYS A 33 8.65 20.07 -12.52
CA LYS A 33 9.27 19.12 -13.44
C LYS A 33 8.49 17.81 -13.62
N TYR A 34 7.76 17.38 -12.59
CA TYR A 34 7.03 16.10 -12.59
C TYR A 34 5.52 16.32 -12.48
N ASN A 35 4.76 15.68 -13.38
CA ASN A 35 3.30 15.73 -13.39
C ASN A 35 2.68 15.08 -12.13
N VAL A 36 3.37 14.10 -11.53
CA VAL A 36 2.93 13.41 -10.30
C VAL A 36 3.87 13.68 -9.13
N TYR A 37 3.34 14.35 -8.10
CA TYR A 37 4.03 14.61 -6.83
C TYR A 37 3.09 14.29 -5.64
N PRO A 38 3.53 13.56 -4.60
CA PRO A 38 4.87 12.98 -4.44
C PRO A 38 5.04 11.67 -5.23
N SER A 39 6.26 11.43 -5.70
CA SER A 39 6.70 10.17 -6.32
C SER A 39 8.17 9.93 -5.96
N ALA A 40 8.70 8.71 -6.13
CA ALA A 40 10.10 8.42 -5.82
C ALA A 40 11.05 9.37 -6.58
N TYR A 41 10.89 9.45 -7.90
CA TYR A 41 11.66 10.36 -8.77
C TYR A 41 11.50 11.83 -8.41
N ALA A 42 10.28 12.31 -8.17
CA ALA A 42 10.06 13.71 -7.84
C ALA A 42 10.64 14.08 -6.47
N ASN A 43 10.46 13.22 -5.46
CA ASN A 43 11.03 13.41 -4.12
C ASN A 43 12.57 13.37 -4.17
N GLY A 44 13.15 12.44 -4.92
CA GLY A 44 14.59 12.29 -5.01
C GLY A 44 15.25 13.39 -5.84
N TYR A 45 14.62 13.82 -6.94
CA TYR A 45 15.06 15.02 -7.65
C TYR A 45 15.01 16.24 -6.73
N ALA A 46 13.95 16.39 -5.91
CA ALA A 46 13.90 17.45 -4.90
C ALA A 46 15.08 17.36 -3.91
N VAL A 47 15.43 16.16 -3.42
CA VAL A 47 16.60 15.95 -2.54
C VAL A 47 17.91 16.29 -3.26
N SER A 48 18.12 15.84 -4.51
CA SER A 48 19.31 16.16 -5.30
C SER A 48 19.46 17.66 -5.55
N VAL A 49 18.36 18.36 -5.86
CA VAL A 49 18.34 19.82 -5.94
C VAL A 49 18.73 20.42 -4.59
N CYS A 50 18.13 19.98 -3.48
CA CYS A 50 18.50 20.50 -2.15
C CYS A 50 19.97 20.26 -1.77
N LYS A 51 20.56 19.12 -2.17
CA LYS A 51 22.00 18.83 -2.01
C LYS A 51 22.89 19.66 -2.96
N GLY A 52 22.34 20.17 -4.06
CA GLY A 52 23.07 20.89 -5.11
C GLY A 52 23.61 20.02 -6.24
N THR A 53 23.29 18.72 -6.26
CA THR A 53 23.77 17.78 -7.28
C THR A 53 22.90 17.72 -8.53
N LYS A 54 21.74 18.41 -8.55
CA LYS A 54 20.91 18.61 -9.76
C LYS A 54 20.42 20.06 -9.86
N PRO A 55 20.22 20.57 -11.09
CA PRO A 55 19.75 21.94 -11.31
C PRO A 55 18.30 22.13 -10.85
N ASP A 56 18.04 23.32 -10.31
CA ASP A 56 16.69 23.80 -10.01
C ASP A 56 15.89 24.21 -11.26
N TYR A 57 14.71 24.80 -11.06
CA TYR A 57 13.84 25.27 -12.14
C TYR A 57 14.47 26.33 -13.05
N VAL A 58 15.50 27.06 -12.60
CA VAL A 58 16.21 28.08 -13.39
C VAL A 58 17.61 27.62 -13.80
N GLY A 59 17.88 26.31 -13.75
CA GLY A 59 19.14 25.70 -14.17
C GLY A 59 20.27 25.78 -13.15
N LYS A 60 20.07 26.35 -11.96
CA LYS A 60 21.16 26.61 -11.00
C LYS A 60 21.39 25.46 -10.01
N THR A 61 22.65 25.22 -9.68
CA THR A 61 23.12 24.26 -8.67
C THR A 61 23.72 24.99 -7.48
N TYR A 62 23.29 24.64 -6.27
CA TYR A 62 23.90 25.08 -5.00
C TYR A 62 23.37 24.19 -3.86
N ASN A 63 24.09 24.08 -2.74
CA ASN A 63 23.64 23.29 -1.60
C ASN A 63 22.69 24.11 -0.70
N SER A 64 21.39 23.83 -0.79
CA SER A 64 20.37 24.51 0.01
C SER A 64 20.32 24.03 1.46
N TYR A 65 20.86 22.85 1.78
CA TYR A 65 20.93 22.38 3.17
C TYR A 65 21.99 23.17 3.98
N LYS A 66 23.16 23.44 3.38
CA LYS A 66 24.18 24.35 3.94
C LYS A 66 23.59 25.74 4.21
N ALA A 67 22.92 26.33 3.22
CA ALA A 67 22.30 27.66 3.34
C ALA A 67 21.12 27.74 4.35
N LEU A 68 20.56 26.60 4.77
CA LEU A 68 19.49 26.52 5.78
C LEU A 68 20.02 26.12 7.17
N GLY A 69 21.34 26.03 7.37
CA GLY A 69 21.95 25.55 8.62
C GLY A 69 21.64 24.08 8.96
N LYS A 70 21.02 23.33 8.04
CA LYS A 70 20.61 21.93 8.26
C LYS A 70 21.73 20.99 7.84
N SER A 71 22.70 20.79 8.73
CA SER A 71 23.88 19.92 8.54
C SER A 71 23.58 18.42 8.51
N LYS A 72 22.40 17.98 8.97
CA LYS A 72 22.03 16.56 8.94
C LYS A 72 21.81 16.08 7.50
N GLU A 73 22.75 15.27 7.02
CA GLU A 73 22.52 14.33 5.94
C GLU A 73 21.22 13.54 6.22
N PRO A 74 20.35 13.31 5.22
CA PRO A 74 19.18 12.48 5.40
C PRO A 74 19.63 11.04 5.68
N VAL A 75 19.37 10.59 6.92
CA VAL A 75 19.57 9.22 7.42
C VAL A 75 19.15 8.20 6.37
N ASN A 76 19.92 7.12 6.25
CA ASN A 76 19.78 6.02 5.30
C ASN A 76 18.30 5.65 5.07
N SER A 77 17.72 6.20 3.99
CA SER A 77 16.26 6.19 3.77
C SER A 77 15.86 5.18 2.71
N ASP A 78 14.60 4.72 2.73
CA ASP A 78 14.01 3.91 1.66
C ASP A 78 14.25 4.53 0.27
N LEU A 79 14.28 5.85 0.18
CA LEU A 79 14.54 6.57 -1.07
C LEU A 79 16.03 6.54 -1.44
N SER A 80 16.93 6.68 -0.46
CA SER A 80 18.38 6.52 -0.66
C SER A 80 18.72 5.11 -1.16
N ARG A 81 18.05 4.09 -0.62
CA ARG A 81 18.13 2.70 -1.09
C ARG A 81 17.61 2.58 -2.54
N TRP A 82 16.42 3.11 -2.79
CA TRP A 82 15.77 3.09 -4.09
C TRP A 82 16.62 3.71 -5.22
N TYR A 83 17.44 4.74 -4.95
CA TYR A 83 18.40 5.27 -5.94
C TYR A 83 19.62 4.36 -6.19
N LYS A 84 20.12 3.67 -5.15
CA LYS A 84 21.22 2.70 -5.29
C LYS A 84 20.80 1.43 -6.02
N GLU A 85 19.51 1.12 -6.02
CA GLU A 85 18.93 -0.08 -6.62
C GLU A 85 18.72 0.01 -8.15
N GLU A 86 19.02 1.17 -8.76
CA GLU A 86 18.94 1.42 -10.21
C GLU A 86 17.64 0.91 -10.88
N TRP A 87 16.49 1.43 -10.44
CA TRP A 87 15.20 0.92 -10.92
C TRP A 87 14.94 1.23 -12.40
N VAL A 88 14.60 0.18 -13.15
CA VAL A 88 14.28 0.22 -14.58
C VAL A 88 12.81 -0.11 -14.84
N ASN A 89 12.26 0.42 -15.94
CA ASN A 89 10.96 0.06 -16.48
C ASN A 89 11.14 -1.16 -17.38
N VAL A 90 10.74 -2.34 -16.91
CA VAL A 90 10.95 -3.59 -17.64
C VAL A 90 10.02 -3.76 -18.85
N CYS A 91 9.08 -2.83 -19.06
CA CYS A 91 8.11 -2.88 -20.16
C CYS A 91 8.54 -2.15 -21.44
N GLU A 92 9.68 -1.46 -21.41
CA GLU A 92 10.17 -0.58 -22.48
C GLU A 92 11.69 -0.66 -22.54
N LYS A 93 12.26 -0.70 -23.75
CA LYS A 93 13.72 -0.57 -23.95
C LYS A 93 14.15 0.88 -23.82
N GLY A 94 15.41 1.12 -23.48
CA GLY A 94 15.97 2.47 -23.37
C GLY A 94 17.41 2.50 -22.87
N THR A 95 17.82 3.65 -22.34
CA THR A 95 19.22 3.96 -21.98
C THR A 95 19.60 3.59 -20.55
N GLY A 96 18.81 2.75 -19.88
CA GLY A 96 19.09 2.27 -18.52
C GLY A 96 19.88 0.95 -18.52
N PRO A 97 20.27 0.45 -17.34
CA PRO A 97 20.88 -0.86 -17.18
C PRO A 97 20.08 -1.98 -17.86
N GLY A 98 20.79 -2.98 -18.41
CA GLY A 98 20.19 -4.08 -19.16
C GLY A 98 19.47 -3.69 -20.47
N GLY A 99 19.65 -2.45 -20.96
CA GLY A 99 18.93 -1.93 -22.13
C GLY A 99 17.45 -1.60 -21.87
N TYR A 100 17.02 -1.60 -20.61
CA TYR A 100 15.69 -1.18 -20.20
C TYR A 100 15.58 0.34 -20.12
N ALA A 101 14.38 0.90 -20.27
CA ALA A 101 14.16 2.31 -19.99
C ALA A 101 14.36 2.59 -18.50
N VAL A 102 15.01 3.70 -18.13
CA VAL A 102 15.07 4.15 -16.73
C VAL A 102 13.64 4.32 -16.22
N CYS A 103 13.28 3.75 -15.06
CA CYS A 103 11.90 3.87 -14.57
C CYS A 103 11.51 5.36 -14.38
N GLY A 104 10.20 5.66 -14.33
CA GLY A 104 9.70 7.02 -14.17
C GLY A 104 9.86 7.94 -15.40
N SER A 105 10.44 7.45 -16.50
CA SER A 105 10.47 8.10 -17.82
C SER A 105 9.16 7.97 -18.61
N GLY A 106 8.30 7.02 -18.25
CA GLY A 106 7.04 6.73 -18.96
C GLY A 106 6.01 7.86 -18.91
N LYS A 107 5.02 7.80 -19.82
CA LYS A 107 4.08 8.90 -20.11
C LYS A 107 3.04 9.24 -19.02
N GLY A 108 3.09 8.58 -17.86
CA GLY A 108 2.24 8.90 -16.70
C GLY A 108 0.83 8.31 -16.76
N VAL A 109 -0.05 8.76 -15.84
CA VAL A 109 -1.37 8.14 -15.58
C VAL A 109 -2.39 8.27 -16.72
N SER A 110 -2.22 9.23 -17.64
CA SER A 110 -3.09 9.42 -18.81
C SER A 110 -2.81 8.42 -19.93
N HIS A 111 -1.72 7.66 -19.83
CA HIS A 111 -1.26 6.68 -20.82
C HIS A 111 -1.09 5.32 -20.14
N SER A 112 -2.20 4.68 -19.79
CA SER A 112 -2.21 3.37 -19.12
C SER A 112 -1.46 2.31 -19.93
N GLU A 113 -1.52 2.38 -21.26
CA GLU A 113 -0.82 1.51 -22.21
C GLU A 113 0.71 1.69 -22.22
N LYS A 114 1.22 2.83 -21.73
CA LYS A 114 2.64 3.14 -21.54
C LYS A 114 2.98 3.38 -20.07
N TYR A 115 2.17 2.81 -19.16
CA TYR A 115 2.43 2.94 -17.74
C TYR A 115 3.58 1.99 -17.33
N PRO A 116 4.60 2.48 -16.61
CA PRO A 116 5.77 1.68 -16.29
C PRO A 116 5.49 0.66 -15.18
N TYR A 117 6.04 -0.54 -15.33
CA TYR A 117 6.22 -1.49 -14.24
C TYR A 117 7.71 -1.53 -13.92
N CYS A 118 8.05 -1.12 -12.70
CA CYS A 118 9.43 -0.89 -12.32
C CYS A 118 9.96 -2.00 -11.42
N ARG A 119 11.21 -2.41 -11.66
CA ARG A 119 11.95 -3.38 -10.85
C ARG A 119 13.35 -2.84 -10.57
N PRO A 120 13.96 -3.14 -9.40
CA PRO A 120 15.36 -2.82 -9.16
C PRO A 120 16.21 -3.65 -10.11
N TYR A 121 17.20 -3.02 -10.74
CA TYR A 121 18.22 -3.75 -11.47
C TYR A 121 19.21 -4.35 -10.46
N ASN A 122 19.82 -3.49 -9.63
CA ASN A 122 20.71 -3.90 -8.54
C ASN A 122 19.93 -4.07 -7.24
N LYS A 123 19.52 -5.30 -6.90
CA LYS A 123 18.77 -5.54 -5.65
C LYS A 123 19.70 -5.47 -4.43
N LEU A 124 19.42 -4.55 -3.50
CA LEU A 124 20.15 -4.47 -2.23
C LEU A 124 19.67 -5.52 -1.21
N PRO A 125 20.55 -6.01 -0.32
CA PRO A 125 20.20 -6.97 0.73
C PRO A 125 19.05 -6.49 1.64
N GLY A 126 18.26 -7.45 2.14
CA GLY A 126 17.12 -7.18 3.03
C GLY A 126 15.85 -6.67 2.33
N THR A 127 15.80 -6.66 0.99
CA THR A 127 14.64 -6.21 0.23
C THR A 127 13.72 -7.36 -0.20
N THR A 128 12.41 -7.13 -0.12
CA THR A 128 11.37 -8.13 -0.46
C THR A 128 10.83 -8.00 -1.88
N VAL A 129 11.29 -7.00 -2.63
CA VAL A 129 10.95 -6.84 -4.04
C VAL A 129 11.85 -7.74 -4.88
N MET A 130 11.29 -8.34 -5.93
CA MET A 130 12.10 -9.11 -6.88
C MET A 130 12.80 -8.15 -7.85
N SER A 131 14.03 -8.48 -8.28
CA SER A 131 14.80 -7.75 -9.28
C SER A 131 14.30 -8.02 -10.71
N VAL A 132 15.02 -7.50 -11.69
CA VAL A 132 14.89 -7.91 -13.09
C VAL A 132 15.29 -9.38 -13.25
N ASP A 133 16.49 -9.74 -12.77
CA ASP A 133 17.09 -11.07 -13.00
C ASP A 133 16.46 -12.19 -12.15
N GLU A 134 15.75 -11.84 -11.07
CA GLU A 134 14.95 -12.80 -10.30
C GLU A 134 13.63 -13.20 -11.00
N LEU A 135 13.34 -12.64 -12.19
CA LEU A 135 12.12 -12.88 -12.97
C LEU A 135 12.43 -13.29 -14.41
N THR A 136 11.69 -14.26 -14.93
CA THR A 136 11.77 -14.64 -16.34
C THR A 136 11.17 -13.55 -17.25
N HIS A 137 11.60 -13.48 -18.51
CA HIS A 137 11.02 -12.56 -19.50
C HIS A 137 9.48 -12.67 -19.60
N SER A 138 8.92 -13.89 -19.54
CA SER A 138 7.48 -14.10 -19.56
C SER A 138 6.77 -13.54 -18.31
N GLU A 139 7.39 -13.62 -17.13
CA GLU A 139 6.84 -13.01 -15.91
C GLU A 139 6.91 -11.48 -15.97
N LEU A 140 8.01 -10.92 -16.48
CA LEU A 140 8.14 -9.47 -16.70
C LEU A 140 7.06 -8.96 -17.65
N GLU A 141 6.84 -9.64 -18.78
CA GLU A 141 5.80 -9.32 -19.76
C GLU A 141 4.39 -9.41 -19.19
N LYS A 142 4.03 -10.52 -18.53
CA LYS A 142 2.74 -10.71 -17.84
C LYS A 142 2.47 -9.58 -16.85
N MET A 143 3.50 -9.15 -16.13
CA MET A 143 3.39 -8.08 -15.16
C MET A 143 3.27 -6.69 -15.80
N CYS A 144 3.88 -6.47 -16.95
CA CYS A 144 3.64 -5.28 -17.77
C CYS A 144 2.20 -5.22 -18.27
N ILE A 145 1.66 -6.33 -18.82
CA ILE A 145 0.27 -6.42 -19.27
C ILE A 145 -0.69 -6.15 -18.09
N SER A 146 -0.51 -6.84 -16.96
CA SER A 146 -1.33 -6.66 -15.76
C SER A 146 -1.21 -5.26 -15.16
N LYS A 147 -0.05 -4.61 -15.26
CA LYS A 147 0.14 -3.21 -14.85
C LYS A 147 -0.63 -2.25 -15.72
N ARG A 148 -0.65 -2.48 -17.03
CA ARG A 148 -1.27 -1.59 -18.03
C ARG A 148 -2.80 -1.77 -18.10
N SER A 149 -3.34 -2.92 -17.71
CA SER A 149 -4.79 -3.21 -17.72
C SER A 149 -5.58 -2.67 -16.52
N ILE A 150 -4.93 -2.32 -15.41
CA ILE A 150 -5.62 -1.77 -14.22
C ILE A 150 -5.66 -0.24 -14.22
N LYS A 151 -6.73 0.34 -13.67
CA LYS A 151 -6.87 1.79 -13.49
C LYS A 151 -5.74 2.34 -12.62
N GLN A 152 -5.02 3.35 -13.11
CA GLN A 152 -3.89 3.98 -12.40
C GLN A 152 -4.33 5.19 -11.58
N GLY A 153 -3.50 5.61 -10.62
CA GLY A 153 -3.68 6.86 -9.88
C GLY A 153 -4.82 6.86 -8.86
N ILE A 154 -5.32 5.68 -8.46
CA ILE A 154 -6.40 5.54 -7.46
C ILE A 154 -6.00 6.27 -6.18
N ASN A 155 -6.78 7.27 -5.77
CA ASN A 155 -6.49 8.17 -4.64
C ASN A 155 -5.09 8.82 -4.70
N GLY A 156 -4.63 9.16 -5.90
CA GLY A 156 -3.31 9.76 -6.15
C GLY A 156 -2.13 8.79 -5.98
N LYS A 157 -2.38 7.48 -5.86
CA LYS A 157 -1.34 6.46 -5.64
C LYS A 157 -1.17 5.57 -6.87
N PRO A 158 0.05 5.10 -7.18
CA PRO A 158 0.26 4.08 -8.21
C PRO A 158 -0.39 2.76 -7.80
N SER A 159 -1.19 2.17 -8.69
CA SER A 159 -1.82 0.87 -8.47
C SER A 159 -0.75 -0.23 -8.43
N ARG A 160 -0.77 -1.09 -7.42
CA ARG A 160 0.26 -2.12 -7.25
C ARG A 160 -0.12 -3.40 -7.98
N VAL A 161 0.86 -4.00 -8.65
CA VAL A 161 0.78 -5.36 -9.18
C VAL A 161 1.80 -6.21 -8.43
N TYR A 162 1.34 -7.34 -7.93
CA TYR A 162 2.17 -8.37 -7.30
C TYR A 162 2.21 -9.57 -8.26
N ILE A 163 3.30 -10.35 -8.24
CA ILE A 163 3.65 -11.28 -9.34
C ILE A 163 2.54 -12.29 -9.67
N ARG A 164 1.82 -12.78 -8.65
CA ARG A 164 0.36 -12.96 -8.73
C ARG A 164 -0.39 -12.84 -7.38
N GLN A 165 -0.29 -13.66 -6.32
CA GLN A 165 0.45 -14.88 -5.93
C GLN A 165 1.95 -14.95 -6.24
N GLN A 166 2.82 -14.89 -5.22
CA GLN A 166 4.27 -15.12 -5.36
C GLN A 166 4.64 -16.58 -5.71
N LEU A 167 3.67 -17.49 -5.77
CA LEU A 167 3.88 -18.92 -5.97
C LEU A 167 2.83 -19.51 -6.93
N GLN A 168 3.11 -19.42 -8.23
CA GLN A 168 2.86 -20.54 -9.15
C GLN A 168 4.10 -21.47 -9.22
N LYS A 169 4.93 -21.47 -8.16
CA LYS A 169 6.07 -22.38 -8.04
C LYS A 169 5.60 -23.73 -7.47
N GLY A 170 5.17 -24.61 -8.36
CA GLY A 170 5.09 -26.07 -8.14
C GLY A 170 3.87 -26.63 -7.41
N GLY A 171 3.07 -25.82 -6.73
CA GLY A 171 1.82 -26.26 -6.08
C GLY A 171 0.59 -25.57 -6.68
N GLY A 172 -0.54 -26.29 -6.75
CA GLY A 172 -1.82 -25.69 -7.11
C GLY A 172 -2.21 -24.57 -6.13
N ILE A 173 -3.11 -23.67 -6.55
CA ILE A 173 -3.67 -22.66 -5.64
C ILE A 173 -4.40 -23.44 -4.53
N GLU A 174 -3.83 -23.47 -3.32
CA GLU A 174 -4.51 -24.05 -2.16
C GLU A 174 -5.69 -23.13 -1.79
N LEU A 175 -6.82 -23.42 -2.43
CA LEU A 175 -8.11 -22.81 -2.19
C LEU A 175 -8.68 -23.44 -0.93
N ILE A 176 -8.80 -22.65 0.12
CA ILE A 176 -9.39 -23.10 1.38
C ILE A 176 -10.86 -22.74 1.37
N THR A 177 -11.71 -23.74 1.59
CA THR A 177 -13.15 -23.54 1.75
C THR A 177 -13.43 -22.65 2.95
N ILE A 178 -14.20 -21.59 2.70
CA ILE A 178 -14.59 -20.61 3.72
C ILE A 178 -15.67 -21.23 4.61
N PRO A 179 -15.53 -21.25 5.95
CA PRO A 179 -16.55 -21.78 6.85
C PRO A 179 -17.87 -21.04 6.69
N HIS A 180 -19.00 -21.75 6.75
CA HIS A 180 -20.33 -21.16 6.56
C HIS A 180 -20.56 -19.94 7.47
N SER A 181 -20.18 -20.03 8.74
CA SER A 181 -20.27 -18.92 9.70
C SER A 181 -19.50 -17.67 9.26
N VAL A 182 -18.30 -17.82 8.71
CA VAL A 182 -17.50 -16.70 8.15
C VAL A 182 -18.25 -16.03 6.99
N LYS A 183 -18.90 -16.82 6.12
CA LYS A 183 -19.73 -16.28 5.02
C LYS A 183 -20.92 -15.47 5.58
N THR A 184 -21.58 -15.95 6.62
CA THR A 184 -22.71 -15.26 7.27
C THR A 184 -22.30 -13.90 7.83
N TYR A 185 -21.18 -13.83 8.57
CA TYR A 185 -20.62 -12.56 9.06
C TYR A 185 -20.28 -11.58 7.92
N ALA A 186 -19.63 -12.08 6.85
CA ALA A 186 -19.27 -11.25 5.70
C ALA A 186 -20.49 -10.69 4.95
N ARG A 187 -21.55 -11.50 4.80
CA ARG A 187 -22.82 -11.10 4.20
C ARG A 187 -23.54 -10.06 5.04
N GLU A 188 -23.57 -10.20 6.37
CA GLU A 188 -24.14 -9.19 7.28
C GLU A 188 -23.46 -7.82 7.12
N GLY A 189 -22.12 -7.81 7.05
CA GLY A 189 -21.35 -6.59 6.81
C GLY A 189 -21.68 -5.91 5.47
N LEU A 190 -22.00 -6.69 4.44
CA LEU A 190 -22.47 -6.17 3.15
C LEU A 190 -23.91 -5.64 3.22
N VAL A 191 -24.79 -6.28 4.00
CA VAL A 191 -26.19 -5.86 4.22
C VAL A 191 -26.24 -4.55 4.99
N LEU A 192 -25.51 -4.40 6.11
CA LEU A 192 -25.45 -3.11 6.81
C LEU A 192 -24.93 -2.00 5.88
N LYS A 193 -23.92 -2.32 5.04
CA LYS A 193 -23.41 -1.37 4.05
C LYS A 193 -24.45 -0.97 3.00
N SER A 194 -25.31 -1.89 2.53
CA SER A 194 -26.38 -1.55 1.57
C SER A 194 -27.50 -0.75 2.25
N MET A 195 -27.78 -0.99 3.53
CA MET A 195 -28.69 -0.20 4.38
C MET A 195 -28.15 1.20 4.75
N GLY A 196 -27.00 1.61 4.22
CA GLY A 196 -26.41 2.94 4.40
C GLY A 196 -25.52 3.10 5.63
N TYR A 197 -25.19 2.03 6.35
CA TYR A 197 -24.21 2.10 7.44
C TYR A 197 -22.82 2.41 6.87
N LYS A 198 -22.17 3.41 7.45
CA LYS A 198 -20.79 3.78 7.07
C LYS A 198 -19.84 2.81 7.75
N GLY A 199 -18.74 2.46 7.09
CA GLY A 199 -17.70 1.60 7.64
C GLY A 199 -16.97 0.80 6.56
N GLY A 200 -15.83 0.25 6.93
CA GLY A 200 -14.88 -0.35 6.00
C GLY A 200 -14.25 0.66 5.03
N THR A 201 -13.27 0.17 4.29
CA THR A 201 -12.75 0.80 3.06
C THR A 201 -13.14 -0.07 1.87
N GLU A 202 -12.85 0.38 0.65
CA GLU A 202 -12.99 -0.44 -0.57
C GLU A 202 -12.34 -1.84 -0.43
N THR A 203 -11.17 -1.93 0.22
CA THR A 203 -10.52 -3.21 0.55
C THR A 203 -11.38 -4.09 1.45
N GLY A 204 -12.05 -3.52 2.46
CA GLY A 204 -12.98 -4.24 3.33
C GLY A 204 -14.25 -4.67 2.60
N TRP A 205 -14.81 -3.82 1.73
CA TRP A 205 -15.98 -4.16 0.93
C TRP A 205 -15.69 -5.32 -0.03
N ASN A 206 -14.52 -5.30 -0.67
CA ASN A 206 -14.07 -6.37 -1.56
C ASN A 206 -13.75 -7.66 -0.77
N ARG A 207 -13.19 -7.55 0.45
CA ARG A 207 -13.00 -8.69 1.36
C ARG A 207 -14.33 -9.33 1.75
N GLY A 208 -15.35 -8.53 2.08
CA GLY A 208 -16.70 -9.04 2.40
C GLY A 208 -17.34 -9.77 1.21
N LYS A 209 -17.20 -9.23 -0.01
CA LYS A 209 -17.63 -9.92 -1.24
C LYS A 209 -16.91 -11.25 -1.43
N GLN A 210 -15.58 -11.28 -1.29
CA GLN A 210 -14.79 -12.51 -1.42
C GLN A 210 -15.16 -13.55 -0.36
N LEU A 211 -15.32 -13.14 0.89
CA LEU A 211 -15.73 -14.02 2.00
C LEU A 211 -17.18 -14.49 1.91
N SER A 212 -18.02 -13.88 1.07
CA SER A 212 -19.38 -14.35 0.81
C SER A 212 -19.43 -15.50 -0.21
N GLY A 213 -18.33 -15.79 -0.91
CA GLY A 213 -18.17 -16.91 -1.84
C GLY A 213 -17.69 -18.20 -1.17
N GLU A 214 -17.18 -19.13 -1.97
CA GLU A 214 -16.86 -20.49 -1.52
C GLU A 214 -15.44 -20.67 -0.99
N ASN A 215 -14.44 -20.13 -1.68
CA ASN A 215 -13.03 -20.39 -1.39
C ASN A 215 -12.20 -19.11 -1.27
N ILE A 216 -11.11 -19.19 -0.51
CA ILE A 216 -10.14 -18.12 -0.30
C ILE A 216 -8.72 -18.66 -0.43
N ASP A 217 -7.82 -17.88 -1.01
CA ASP A 217 -6.41 -18.24 -1.15
C ASP A 217 -5.61 -17.95 0.15
N VAL A 218 -4.48 -18.65 0.32
CA VAL A 218 -3.62 -18.53 1.51
C VAL A 218 -3.07 -17.10 1.71
N ALA A 219 -2.81 -16.35 0.63
CA ALA A 219 -2.30 -14.98 0.75
C ALA A 219 -3.38 -14.00 1.24
N SER A 220 -4.61 -14.17 0.76
CA SER A 220 -5.80 -13.49 1.28
C SER A 220 -6.05 -13.78 2.77
N LEU A 221 -5.88 -15.02 3.22
CA LEU A 221 -5.93 -15.36 4.65
C LEU A 221 -4.81 -14.70 5.45
N ALA A 222 -3.61 -14.58 4.87
CA ALA A 222 -2.50 -13.86 5.47
C ALA A 222 -2.76 -12.34 5.57
N ASP A 223 -3.47 -11.74 4.62
CA ASP A 223 -3.99 -10.37 4.73
C ASP A 223 -4.98 -10.25 5.89
N MET A 224 -5.92 -11.20 6.03
CA MET A 224 -6.89 -11.22 7.13
C MET A 224 -6.21 -11.35 8.50
N ARG A 225 -5.25 -12.28 8.69
CA ARG A 225 -4.44 -12.38 9.93
C ARG A 225 -3.79 -11.04 10.28
N THR A 226 -3.23 -10.37 9.28
CA THR A 226 -2.55 -9.09 9.45
C THR A 226 -3.54 -7.95 9.78
N TRP A 227 -4.78 -8.02 9.27
CA TRP A 227 -5.85 -7.06 9.58
C TRP A 227 -6.38 -7.25 11.01
N PHE A 228 -6.70 -8.48 11.42
CA PHE A 228 -7.14 -8.78 12.78
C PHE A 228 -6.09 -8.38 13.83
N ALA A 229 -4.80 -8.61 13.56
CA ALA A 229 -3.70 -8.15 14.42
C ALA A 229 -3.52 -6.61 14.47
N ARG A 230 -4.35 -5.81 13.79
CA ARG A 230 -4.37 -4.34 13.84
C ARG A 230 -5.73 -3.75 14.25
N HIS A 231 -6.83 -4.48 14.05
CA HIS A 231 -8.19 -3.96 14.22
C HIS A 231 -9.09 -4.82 15.12
N GLY A 232 -8.62 -6.02 15.48
CA GLY A 232 -9.23 -6.91 16.48
C GLY A 232 -8.62 -6.78 17.87
N PRO A 233 -9.07 -7.62 18.83
CA PRO A 233 -8.69 -7.49 20.24
C PRO A 233 -7.18 -7.63 20.51
N ASP A 234 -6.44 -8.30 19.61
CA ASP A 234 -4.98 -8.49 19.73
C ASP A 234 -4.16 -7.26 19.30
N ALA A 235 -4.83 -6.18 18.90
CA ALA A 235 -4.18 -4.94 18.52
C ALA A 235 -3.86 -4.08 19.76
N ILE A 236 -2.84 -3.23 19.65
CA ILE A 236 -2.54 -2.22 20.66
C ILE A 236 -3.81 -1.34 20.83
N ASN A 237 -4.24 -1.15 22.08
CA ASN A 237 -5.48 -0.48 22.46
C ASN A 237 -6.74 -1.14 21.88
N ASN A 238 -6.77 -2.48 21.80
CA ASN A 238 -7.87 -3.34 21.33
C ASN A 238 -8.34 -3.09 19.88
N GLY A 239 -7.63 -2.25 19.13
CA GLY A 239 -8.00 -1.86 17.77
C GLY A 239 -9.26 -0.98 17.71
N THR A 240 -9.69 -0.64 16.49
CA THR A 240 -10.85 0.26 16.28
C THR A 240 -12.09 -0.45 15.75
N SER A 241 -11.96 -1.66 15.19
CA SER A 241 -13.10 -2.37 14.63
C SER A 241 -13.80 -3.24 15.66
N TYR A 242 -13.06 -3.99 16.48
CA TYR A 242 -13.65 -4.85 17.49
C TYR A 242 -14.41 -4.10 18.60
N PRO A 243 -13.89 -3.02 19.22
CA PRO A 243 -14.68 -2.26 20.20
C PRO A 243 -15.92 -1.60 19.59
N GLY A 244 -15.85 -1.15 18.33
CA GLY A 244 -17.01 -0.62 17.61
C GLY A 244 -18.00 -1.70 17.13
N TYR A 245 -17.60 -2.97 17.10
CA TYR A 245 -18.48 -4.12 16.95
C TYR A 245 -19.18 -4.44 18.27
N LEU A 246 -18.45 -4.47 19.39
CA LEU A 246 -19.04 -4.64 20.72
C LEU A 246 -20.09 -3.56 21.01
N LYS A 247 -19.81 -2.27 20.74
CA LYS A 247 -20.81 -1.19 20.85
C LYS A 247 -22.09 -1.44 20.04
N TRP A 248 -21.99 -2.10 18.88
CA TRP A 248 -23.17 -2.45 18.06
C TRP A 248 -23.94 -3.62 18.65
N VAL A 249 -23.25 -4.67 19.11
CA VAL A 249 -23.85 -5.83 19.80
C VAL A 249 -24.56 -5.37 21.08
N ASP A 250 -23.90 -4.55 21.90
CA ASP A 250 -24.43 -4.02 23.17
C ASP A 250 -25.65 -3.11 22.97
N ALA A 251 -25.78 -2.50 21.80
CA ALA A 251 -26.95 -1.72 21.39
C ALA A 251 -28.09 -2.58 20.82
N GLY A 252 -28.03 -3.92 20.92
CA GLY A 252 -29.02 -4.83 20.36
C GLY A 252 -28.85 -5.13 18.86
N SER A 253 -27.65 -4.90 18.30
CA SER A 253 -27.34 -5.10 16.87
C SER A 253 -28.30 -4.37 15.90
N PRO A 254 -28.56 -3.06 16.07
CA PRO A 254 -29.60 -2.35 15.33
C PRO A 254 -29.32 -2.34 13.83
N ARG A 255 -30.37 -2.63 13.04
CA ARG A 255 -30.41 -2.59 11.56
C ARG A 255 -31.17 -1.37 11.00
N THR A 256 -31.81 -0.58 11.87
CA THR A 256 -32.58 0.64 11.56
C THR A 256 -32.21 1.77 12.53
N GLY A 257 -32.74 2.97 12.29
CA GLY A 257 -32.42 4.19 13.07
C GLY A 257 -31.34 5.08 12.43
N ASP A 258 -31.13 6.27 12.99
CA ASP A 258 -30.22 7.30 12.44
C ASP A 258 -28.77 7.18 12.90
N ASN A 259 -28.54 6.41 13.97
CA ASN A 259 -27.22 6.14 14.57
C ASN A 259 -26.30 5.24 13.71
N LYS A 260 -26.65 4.96 12.44
CA LYS A 260 -25.85 4.15 11.49
C LYS A 260 -24.38 4.60 11.34
N ASN A 261 -24.10 5.87 11.67
CA ASN A 261 -22.77 6.45 11.62
C ASN A 261 -21.85 6.02 12.77
N ASP A 262 -22.40 5.48 13.86
CA ASP A 262 -21.68 5.11 15.08
C ASP A 262 -21.04 3.72 14.98
N TYR A 263 -21.64 2.84 14.19
CA TYR A 263 -21.29 1.41 14.12
C TYR A 263 -20.29 1.08 12.99
N ARG A 264 -19.42 2.04 12.65
CA ARG A 264 -18.36 1.87 11.63
C ARG A 264 -17.41 0.73 11.94
N GLY A 265 -17.16 0.49 13.23
CA GLY A 265 -16.37 -0.65 13.69
C GLY A 265 -17.05 -1.98 13.39
N ALA A 266 -18.35 -2.10 13.70
CA ALA A 266 -19.16 -3.27 13.38
C ALA A 266 -19.15 -3.61 11.89
N VAL A 267 -19.51 -2.66 11.01
CA VAL A 267 -19.46 -2.87 9.55
C VAL A 267 -18.07 -3.35 9.11
N SER A 268 -17.00 -2.74 9.63
CA SER A 268 -15.63 -3.14 9.32
C SER A 268 -15.30 -4.55 9.82
N TRP A 269 -15.75 -4.93 11.02
CA TRP A 269 -15.53 -6.25 11.62
C TRP A 269 -16.24 -7.37 10.86
N LEU A 270 -17.54 -7.17 10.60
CA LEU A 270 -18.40 -8.12 9.89
C LEU A 270 -17.88 -8.39 8.47
N LEU A 271 -17.49 -7.34 7.73
CA LEU A 271 -16.91 -7.46 6.38
C LEU A 271 -15.61 -8.28 6.30
N TRP A 272 -14.87 -8.43 7.40
CA TRP A 272 -13.68 -9.29 7.48
C TRP A 272 -14.01 -10.69 8.06
N GLY A 273 -15.30 -11.03 8.17
CA GLY A 273 -15.81 -12.32 8.65
C GLY A 273 -15.97 -12.43 10.18
N GLY A 274 -15.84 -11.30 10.88
CA GLY A 274 -16.08 -11.16 12.32
C GLY A 274 -15.38 -12.19 13.21
N ASP A 275 -16.03 -12.52 14.32
CA ASP A 275 -15.55 -13.45 15.34
C ASP A 275 -15.25 -14.84 14.76
N SER A 276 -16.05 -15.29 13.79
CA SER A 276 -15.85 -16.58 13.11
C SER A 276 -14.53 -16.60 12.33
N ALA A 277 -14.20 -15.55 11.59
CA ALA A 277 -12.94 -15.47 10.85
C ALA A 277 -11.74 -15.30 11.79
N TYR A 278 -11.88 -14.50 12.86
CA TYR A 278 -10.86 -14.38 13.89
C TYR A 278 -10.54 -15.74 14.53
N LYS A 279 -11.56 -16.50 14.97
CA LYS A 279 -11.39 -17.86 15.54
C LYS A 279 -10.80 -18.83 14.50
N TRP A 280 -11.30 -18.81 13.26
CA TRP A 280 -10.83 -19.69 12.18
C TRP A 280 -9.34 -19.51 11.87
N LEU A 281 -8.86 -18.26 11.78
CA LEU A 281 -7.44 -17.94 11.57
C LEU A 281 -6.53 -18.38 12.73
N LYS A 282 -7.10 -18.66 13.92
CA LYS A 282 -6.36 -19.19 15.08
C LYS A 282 -6.38 -20.72 15.19
N THR A 283 -7.11 -21.43 14.33
CA THR A 283 -7.07 -22.91 14.30
C THR A 283 -5.65 -23.41 13.98
N PRO A 284 -5.19 -24.56 14.54
CA PRO A 284 -3.84 -25.07 14.31
C PRO A 284 -3.49 -25.25 12.82
N LYS A 285 -4.43 -25.78 12.03
CA LYS A 285 -4.28 -25.96 10.57
C LYS A 285 -3.96 -24.64 9.87
N ILE A 286 -4.79 -23.61 10.07
CA ILE A 286 -4.63 -22.31 9.40
C ILE A 286 -3.41 -21.56 9.95
N ARG A 287 -3.13 -21.63 11.26
CA ARG A 287 -1.92 -21.02 11.83
C ARG A 287 -0.64 -21.63 11.28
N LYS A 288 -0.56 -22.96 11.16
CA LYS A 288 0.60 -23.63 10.56
C LYS A 288 0.78 -23.17 9.12
N LEU A 289 -0.26 -23.33 8.29
CA LEU A 289 -0.22 -22.95 6.88
C LEU A 289 0.21 -21.49 6.64
N LEU A 290 -0.31 -20.55 7.44
CA LEU A 290 0.04 -19.14 7.35
C LEU A 290 1.43 -18.81 7.95
N THR A 291 1.98 -19.67 8.80
CA THR A 291 3.36 -19.51 9.32
C THR A 291 4.35 -20.03 8.29
N ASP A 292 4.09 -21.21 7.72
CA ASP A 292 4.92 -21.84 6.69
C ASP A 292 5.02 -20.96 5.43
N ASN A 293 3.90 -20.41 4.95
CA ASN A 293 3.86 -19.59 3.74
C ASN A 293 4.20 -18.11 3.96
N PHE A 294 3.97 -17.57 5.17
CA PHE A 294 4.13 -16.15 5.46
C PHE A 294 4.70 -15.88 6.87
N PRO A 295 5.93 -16.34 7.16
CA PRO A 295 6.51 -16.25 8.51
C PRO A 295 6.72 -14.80 8.97
N ASN A 296 7.12 -13.91 8.07
CA ASN A 296 7.46 -12.52 8.37
C ASN A 296 6.25 -11.55 8.45
N ARG A 297 5.02 -12.02 8.23
CA ARG A 297 3.81 -11.17 8.33
C ARG A 297 3.30 -11.12 9.77
N LYS A 298 2.85 -9.94 10.24
CA LYS A 298 2.30 -9.75 11.59
C LYS A 298 1.33 -10.87 11.98
N ILE A 299 1.55 -11.44 13.15
CA ILE A 299 0.79 -12.55 13.72
C ILE A 299 -0.06 -12.00 14.86
N SER A 300 -1.27 -12.53 15.02
CA SER A 300 -2.09 -12.40 16.21
C SER A 300 -1.56 -13.26 17.36
N THR A 301 -1.92 -12.94 18.60
CA THR A 301 -1.73 -13.80 19.79
C THR A 301 -2.27 -15.21 19.56
N LYS A 302 -1.83 -16.21 20.33
CA LYS A 302 -2.36 -17.60 20.21
C LYS A 302 -3.77 -17.68 20.80
N GLU A 303 -3.98 -16.93 21.87
CA GLU A 303 -5.14 -16.88 22.76
C GLU A 303 -6.38 -16.30 22.05
N ASN A 304 -7.58 -16.75 22.42
CA ASN A 304 -8.82 -16.16 21.92
C ASN A 304 -9.22 -14.97 22.82
N ASN A 305 -8.94 -13.74 22.37
CA ASN A 305 -9.17 -12.51 23.14
C ASN A 305 -10.52 -11.85 22.83
N LEU A 306 -11.49 -12.60 22.32
CA LEU A 306 -12.87 -12.12 22.18
C LEU A 306 -13.54 -12.09 23.57
N ARG A 307 -14.40 -11.09 23.81
CA ARG A 307 -15.35 -11.07 24.94
C ARG A 307 -16.16 -12.37 24.91
N GLN A 308 -16.24 -13.03 26.07
CA GLN A 308 -17.07 -14.22 26.28
C GLN A 308 -18.54 -13.80 26.43
#